data_AF-A0AA41AZI3-F1
#
_entry.id   AF-A0AA41AZI3-F1
#
_cell.length_a   1.000
_cell.length_b   1.000
_cell.length_c   1.000
_cell.angle_alpha   90.00
_cell.angle_beta   90.00
_cell.angle_gamma   90.00
#
_symmetry.space_group_name_H-M   'P 1'
#
loop_
_entity.id
_entity.type
_entity.pdbx_description
1 polymer ?
#
loop_
_entity_poly.entity_id
_entity_poly.type
_entity_poly.pdbx_seq_one_letter_code
_entity_poly.pdbx_strand_id
1 'polypeptide(L)'
;MNGSPNHGSTEPYEERDEIARLLPAPADFDPPRERYLQHKELLMRHIDRDLAAGTPARTTRPPRRLLRPVVLAPVTALALACVVTAGITLDDADGRPAAASSGAAADMQPVAALLGQISDAAAGRDPLTVRDDQFSYVMAKVREADLSSGKAVVGPLHDYELWLSQEPGPVRTQGLIRSDGETTPLNAEFGDTDGTPAGFGRPTYQWLASLPTDPDALLDHLYAKAPQAEGRERDQAVFEQIGDLLDRVMPPRTAAALYRAAAKIPGVTAAPAAEDALGRRGLGIARTDRTNGVVTEWVFKKGDFVFLGHSTRLVRDTPYGRAGTLLDSSAVLKSTVVDRAGGLPQGENG
;
A
#
# COMPACT_ATOMS: atom_id res chain seq x y z
N MET A 1 -22.10 -69.90 -22.70
CA MET A 1 -20.84 -69.60 -21.98
C MET A 1 -20.12 -68.53 -22.79
N ASN A 2 -20.49 -67.25 -22.62
CA ASN A 2 -19.95 -66.28 -21.66
C ASN A 2 -18.44 -66.05 -21.83
N GLY A 3 -18.11 -65.12 -22.73
CA GLY A 3 -16.85 -64.40 -22.76
C GLY A 3 -17.15 -62.92 -22.94
N SER A 4 -17.35 -62.21 -21.84
CA SER A 4 -17.41 -60.74 -21.81
C SER A 4 -15.98 -60.21 -21.66
N PRO A 5 -15.53 -59.27 -22.51
CA PRO A 5 -14.49 -58.33 -22.12
C PRO A 5 -15.14 -57.07 -21.54
N ASN A 6 -14.87 -56.91 -20.25
CA ASN A 6 -14.81 -55.69 -19.46
C ASN A 6 -14.90 -54.35 -20.25
N HIS A 7 -16.00 -53.61 -20.08
CA HIS A 7 -16.04 -52.18 -20.37
C HIS A 7 -15.22 -51.44 -19.30
N GLY A 8 -13.94 -51.20 -19.61
CA GLY A 8 -13.12 -50.21 -18.92
C GLY A 8 -13.42 -48.83 -19.50
N SER A 9 -14.05 -47.99 -18.68
CA SER A 9 -14.32 -46.58 -18.88
C SER A 9 -13.04 -45.78 -19.23
N THR A 10 -12.96 -45.30 -20.46
CA THR A 10 -11.96 -44.32 -20.93
C THR A 10 -12.69 -43.05 -21.39
N GLU A 11 -13.45 -42.40 -20.51
CA GLU A 11 -14.26 -41.23 -20.86
C GLU A 11 -14.20 -40.24 -19.68
N PRO A 12 -13.13 -39.42 -19.63
CA PRO A 12 -13.35 -37.96 -19.52
C PRO A 12 -12.29 -37.10 -20.24
N TYR A 13 -11.30 -37.72 -20.90
CA TYR A 13 -10.17 -37.00 -21.52
C TYR A 13 -10.37 -36.80 -23.02
N GLU A 14 -10.95 -37.78 -23.74
CA GLU A 14 -11.22 -37.64 -25.19
C GLU A 14 -12.31 -36.60 -25.45
N GLU A 15 -13.37 -36.57 -24.64
CA GLU A 15 -14.44 -35.57 -24.71
C GLU A 15 -13.92 -34.13 -24.48
N ARG A 16 -12.90 -33.95 -23.63
CA ARG A 16 -12.26 -32.63 -23.38
C ARG A 16 -11.43 -32.16 -24.56
N ASP A 17 -10.69 -33.07 -25.20
CA ASP A 17 -9.88 -32.77 -26.37
C ASP A 17 -10.74 -32.51 -27.61
N GLU A 18 -11.93 -33.12 -27.69
CA GLU A 18 -12.90 -32.89 -28.76
C GLU A 18 -13.61 -31.54 -28.60
N ILE A 19 -13.98 -31.17 -27.36
CA ILE A 19 -14.52 -29.83 -27.04
C ILE A 19 -13.47 -28.73 -27.29
N ALA A 20 -12.19 -28.98 -26.99
CA ALA A 20 -11.11 -28.02 -27.23
C ALA A 20 -10.88 -27.71 -28.72
N ARG A 21 -11.24 -28.62 -29.63
CA ARG A 21 -11.13 -28.43 -31.10
C ARG A 21 -12.34 -27.72 -31.71
N LEU A 22 -13.46 -27.67 -31.00
CA LEU A 22 -14.69 -26.96 -31.41
C LEU A 22 -14.72 -25.51 -30.91
N LEU A 23 -13.83 -25.16 -29.98
CA LEU A 23 -13.63 -23.77 -29.56
C LEU A 23 -12.82 -23.04 -30.63
N PRO A 24 -13.27 -21.85 -31.10
CA PRO A 24 -12.43 -21.02 -31.96
C PRO A 24 -11.09 -20.79 -31.26
N ALA A 25 -10.00 -20.77 -32.04
CA ALA A 25 -8.67 -20.44 -31.52
C ALA A 25 -8.81 -19.20 -30.62
N PRO A 26 -8.24 -19.22 -29.40
CA PRO A 26 -8.36 -18.08 -28.50
C PRO A 26 -7.91 -16.86 -29.27
N ALA A 27 -8.85 -15.94 -29.51
CA ALA A 27 -8.46 -14.62 -29.94
C ALA A 27 -7.40 -14.15 -28.94
N ASP A 28 -6.31 -13.54 -29.43
CA ASP A 28 -5.41 -12.77 -28.58
C ASP A 28 -6.26 -11.70 -27.90
N PHE A 29 -6.82 -12.08 -26.75
CA PHE A 29 -7.69 -11.24 -25.96
C PHE A 29 -6.73 -10.41 -25.12
N ASP A 30 -6.32 -9.29 -25.68
CA ASP A 30 -5.68 -8.23 -24.92
C ASP A 30 -6.78 -7.57 -24.08
N PRO A 31 -6.87 -7.83 -22.76
CA PRO A 31 -7.96 -7.29 -21.98
C PRO A 31 -7.79 -5.76 -21.85
N PRO A 32 -8.88 -4.97 -21.94
CA PRO A 32 -8.79 -3.52 -21.89
C PRO A 32 -8.19 -3.00 -20.56
N ARG A 33 -7.43 -1.89 -20.66
CA ARG A 33 -6.62 -1.22 -19.62
C ARG A 33 -7.43 -0.60 -18.45
N GLU A 34 -8.39 -1.31 -17.86
CA GLU A 34 -9.09 -0.95 -16.60
C GLU A 34 -8.18 -1.07 -15.35
N ARG A 35 -6.90 -1.38 -15.57
CA ARG A 35 -6.02 -1.92 -14.55
C ARG A 35 -5.41 -0.91 -13.60
N TYR A 36 -5.28 0.39 -13.84
CA TYR A 36 -4.30 1.21 -13.08
C TYR A 36 -4.40 1.18 -11.52
N LEU A 37 -5.53 1.52 -10.88
CA LEU A 37 -5.65 1.44 -9.41
C LEU A 37 -5.74 0.00 -8.91
N GLN A 38 -6.38 -0.87 -9.68
CA GLN A 38 -6.30 -2.31 -9.46
C GLN A 38 -4.88 -2.83 -9.65
N HIS A 39 -4.01 -2.19 -10.43
CA HIS A 39 -2.66 -2.63 -10.77
C HIS A 39 -1.76 -2.19 -9.65
N LYS A 40 -1.85 -0.95 -9.14
CA LYS A 40 -1.21 -0.58 -7.88
C LYS A 40 -1.65 -1.49 -6.74
N GLU A 41 -2.96 -1.70 -6.55
CA GLU A 41 -3.44 -2.58 -5.48
C GLU A 41 -3.08 -4.05 -5.70
N LEU A 42 -3.13 -4.58 -6.92
CA LEU A 42 -2.75 -5.95 -7.27
C LEU A 42 -1.24 -6.11 -7.23
N LEU A 43 -0.46 -5.10 -7.62
CA LEU A 43 0.99 -5.03 -7.55
C LEU A 43 1.41 -5.10 -6.10
N MET A 44 0.88 -4.21 -5.25
CA MET A 44 1.15 -4.23 -3.82
C MET A 44 0.68 -5.55 -3.22
N ARG A 45 -0.56 -6.01 -3.47
CA ARG A 45 -1.06 -7.31 -3.00
C ARG A 45 -0.23 -8.50 -3.50
N HIS A 46 0.36 -8.43 -4.71
CA HIS A 46 1.17 -9.50 -5.29
C HIS A 46 2.57 -9.52 -4.68
N ILE A 47 3.20 -8.34 -4.48
CA ILE A 47 4.44 -8.17 -3.69
C ILE A 47 4.28 -8.87 -2.34
N ASP A 48 3.16 -8.61 -1.68
CA ASP A 48 2.91 -9.07 -0.33
C ASP A 48 2.70 -10.59 -0.28
N ARG A 49 1.93 -11.15 -1.22
CA ARG A 49 1.60 -12.58 -1.23
C ARG A 49 2.81 -13.47 -1.41
N ASP A 50 3.72 -13.16 -2.35
CA ASP A 50 4.87 -14.06 -2.58
C ASP A 50 6.01 -13.84 -1.58
N LEU A 51 6.12 -12.65 -0.97
CA LEU A 51 7.04 -12.44 0.15
C LEU A 51 6.57 -13.17 1.42
N ALA A 52 5.26 -13.20 1.68
CA ALA A 52 4.69 -13.99 2.77
C ALA A 52 4.81 -15.51 2.54
N ALA A 53 4.63 -15.96 1.29
CA ALA A 53 4.82 -17.36 0.89
C ALA A 53 6.30 -17.78 0.78
N GLY A 54 7.24 -16.83 0.82
CA GLY A 54 8.68 -17.02 0.61
C GLY A 54 9.44 -17.69 1.76
N THR A 55 8.78 -18.22 2.79
CA THR A 55 9.43 -19.21 3.66
C THR A 55 9.45 -20.52 2.89
N PRO A 56 10.61 -21.10 2.52
CA PRO A 56 10.60 -22.43 1.94
C PRO A 56 9.99 -23.35 3.00
N ALA A 57 8.77 -23.81 2.75
CA ALA A 57 8.24 -24.97 3.42
C ALA A 57 9.27 -26.08 3.15
N ARG A 58 10.13 -26.35 4.14
CA ARG A 58 10.93 -27.57 4.16
C ARG A 58 9.93 -28.68 3.89
N THR A 59 10.04 -29.30 2.74
CA THR A 59 9.26 -30.47 2.35
C THR A 59 9.66 -31.60 3.28
N THR A 60 9.12 -31.60 4.49
CA THR A 60 9.15 -32.74 5.38
C THR A 60 8.22 -33.77 4.74
N ARG A 61 8.83 -34.71 4.02
CA ARG A 61 8.23 -36.00 3.66
C ARG A 61 7.36 -36.50 4.83
N PRO A 62 6.10 -36.91 4.60
CA PRO A 62 5.27 -37.41 5.68
C PRO A 62 5.85 -38.72 6.22
N PRO A 63 6.08 -38.87 7.54
CA PRO A 63 6.37 -40.18 8.08
C PRO A 63 5.09 -41.02 8.05
N ARG A 64 5.21 -42.23 7.51
CA ARG A 64 4.15 -43.24 7.50
C ARG A 64 3.72 -43.54 8.95
N ARG A 65 2.41 -43.46 9.20
CA ARG A 65 1.78 -43.87 10.45
C ARG A 65 1.96 -45.38 10.66
N LEU A 66 2.54 -45.77 11.77
CA LEU A 66 2.33 -47.08 12.39
C LEU A 66 2.00 -46.88 13.88
N LEU A 67 1.16 -47.80 14.35
CA LEU A 67 0.31 -47.74 15.53
C LEU A 67 1.07 -47.67 16.88
N ARG A 68 0.40 -47.07 17.87
CA ARG A 68 0.78 -47.02 19.30
C ARG A 68 1.08 -48.42 19.87
N PRO A 69 1.83 -48.49 20.99
CA PRO A 69 1.12 -48.68 22.26
C PRO A 69 1.61 -47.80 23.43
N VAL A 70 0.75 -47.79 24.45
CA VAL A 70 0.77 -47.07 25.73
C VAL A 70 1.84 -47.62 26.69
N VAL A 71 2.54 -46.76 27.44
CA VAL A 71 3.07 -47.05 28.79
C VAL A 71 3.03 -45.79 29.68
N LEU A 72 2.71 -46.03 30.96
CA LEU A 72 2.53 -45.13 32.12
C LEU A 72 3.74 -44.25 32.52
N ALA A 73 3.43 -43.21 33.30
CA ALA A 73 4.26 -42.18 33.94
C ALA A 73 5.36 -42.69 34.92
N PRO A 74 6.30 -41.85 35.45
CA PRO A 74 5.97 -40.85 36.49
C PRO A 74 6.77 -39.52 36.52
N VAL A 75 6.16 -38.57 37.23
CA VAL A 75 6.62 -37.37 37.95
C VAL A 75 8.13 -37.22 38.22
N THR A 76 8.70 -36.04 37.93
CA THR A 76 9.60 -35.32 38.86
C THR A 76 9.36 -33.81 38.80
N ALA A 77 9.08 -33.25 39.96
CA ALA A 77 9.05 -31.82 40.23
C ALA A 77 10.48 -31.33 40.51
N LEU A 78 10.82 -30.12 40.06
CA LEU A 78 11.91 -29.35 40.64
C LEU A 78 11.55 -27.86 40.54
N ALA A 79 10.95 -27.38 41.63
CA ALA A 79 11.00 -25.99 42.01
C ALA A 79 12.42 -25.69 42.51
N LEU A 80 13.03 -24.59 42.06
CA LEU A 80 14.12 -23.95 42.78
C LEU A 80 14.02 -22.44 42.62
N ALA A 81 13.70 -21.83 43.75
CA ALA A 81 13.60 -20.42 43.99
C ALA A 81 14.99 -19.77 44.17
N CYS A 82 15.04 -18.49 43.83
CA CYS A 82 15.84 -17.39 44.39
C CYS A 82 17.29 -17.66 44.84
N VAL A 83 18.23 -16.94 44.24
CA VAL A 83 19.09 -16.02 45.02
C VAL A 83 19.38 -14.77 44.17
N VAL A 84 18.86 -13.62 44.62
CA VAL A 84 19.38 -12.29 44.27
C VAL A 84 20.62 -12.08 45.14
N THR A 85 21.81 -12.06 44.54
CA THR A 85 22.99 -11.46 45.17
C THR A 85 23.24 -10.13 44.48
N ALA A 86 22.87 -9.05 45.17
CA ALA A 86 23.39 -7.71 44.92
C ALA A 86 24.88 -7.70 45.29
N GLY A 87 25.74 -7.69 44.28
CA GLY A 87 27.16 -7.38 44.42
C GLY A 87 27.37 -5.91 44.09
N ILE A 88 27.45 -5.07 45.13
CA ILE A 88 27.94 -3.70 45.00
C ILE A 88 29.47 -3.80 45.11
N THR A 89 30.16 -3.69 43.99
CA THR A 89 31.58 -3.33 44.00
C THR A 89 31.67 -1.90 43.49
N LEU A 90 31.94 -0.97 44.40
CA LEU A 90 32.50 0.33 44.04
C LEU A 90 33.94 0.07 43.59
N ASP A 91 34.21 0.31 42.32
CA ASP A 91 35.52 0.74 41.86
C ASP A 91 35.31 1.86 40.85
N ASP A 92 36.00 2.96 41.11
CA ASP A 92 35.85 4.26 40.48
C ASP A 92 37.02 4.43 39.51
N ALA A 93 36.75 4.39 38.19
CA ALA A 93 37.59 4.98 37.15
C ALA A 93 36.98 4.81 35.75
N ASP A 94 36.57 5.94 35.15
CA ASP A 94 36.48 6.23 33.71
C ASP A 94 35.82 5.20 32.78
N GLY A 95 34.52 5.40 32.49
CA GLY A 95 33.82 4.64 31.45
C GLY A 95 32.38 5.07 31.20
N ARG A 96 32.21 6.11 30.39
CA ARG A 96 31.01 6.56 29.65
C ARG A 96 29.86 5.52 29.60
N PRO A 97 28.61 5.82 30.02
CA PRO A 97 27.52 4.89 29.81
C PRO A 97 27.16 4.84 28.33
N ALA A 98 27.23 3.63 27.76
CA ALA A 98 26.70 3.31 26.45
C ALA A 98 25.17 3.47 26.48
N ALA A 99 24.70 4.59 25.91
CA ALA A 99 23.30 4.81 25.60
C ALA A 99 22.88 3.88 24.46
N ALA A 100 22.35 2.70 24.81
CA ALA A 100 21.72 1.79 23.87
C ALA A 100 20.19 1.80 24.07
N SER A 101 19.56 2.96 23.81
CA SER A 101 18.12 3.09 23.49
C SER A 101 17.68 4.58 23.43
N SER A 102 18.40 5.43 22.69
CA SER A 102 17.97 6.82 22.46
C SER A 102 17.74 7.18 20.98
N GLY A 103 18.17 6.34 20.03
CA GLY A 103 18.08 6.66 18.59
C GLY A 103 16.66 6.77 18.06
N ALA A 104 15.78 5.81 18.40
CA ALA A 104 14.41 5.80 17.90
C ALA A 104 13.58 6.99 18.40
N ALA A 105 13.77 7.41 19.65
CA ALA A 105 13.06 8.57 20.21
C ALA A 105 13.67 9.90 19.75
N ALA A 106 14.99 9.97 19.54
CA ALA A 106 15.67 11.17 19.10
C ALA A 106 15.38 11.51 17.63
N ASP A 107 15.18 10.53 16.75
CA ASP A 107 14.79 10.76 15.35
C ASP A 107 13.30 11.07 15.18
N MET A 108 12.45 10.60 16.11
CA MET A 108 11.02 10.90 16.12
C MET A 108 10.71 12.37 16.40
N GLN A 109 11.51 13.07 17.22
CA GLN A 109 11.26 14.48 17.53
C GLN A 109 11.48 15.43 16.32
N PRO A 110 12.57 15.31 15.53
CA PRO A 110 12.75 16.05 14.29
C PRO A 110 11.67 15.77 13.24
N VAL A 111 11.27 14.51 13.04
CA VAL A 111 10.26 14.17 12.03
C VAL A 111 8.86 14.58 12.47
N ALA A 112 8.51 14.44 13.76
CA ALA A 112 7.24 14.90 14.29
C ALA A 112 7.13 16.43 14.25
N ALA A 113 8.21 17.16 14.52
CA ALA A 113 8.26 18.60 14.35
C ALA A 113 8.06 19.02 12.88
N LEU A 114 8.72 18.32 11.94
CA LEU A 114 8.55 18.57 10.50
C LEU A 114 7.11 18.29 10.05
N LEU A 115 6.51 17.17 10.45
CA LEU A 115 5.10 16.88 10.16
C LEU A 115 4.14 17.87 10.84
N GLY A 116 4.50 18.40 12.01
CA GLY A 116 3.80 19.51 12.65
C GLY A 116 3.82 20.79 11.81
N GLN A 117 4.98 21.16 11.26
CA GLN A 117 5.10 22.32 10.36
C GLN A 117 4.30 22.12 9.06
N ILE A 118 4.38 20.93 8.45
CA ILE A 118 3.59 20.57 7.27
C ILE A 118 2.09 20.65 7.59
N SER A 119 1.69 20.15 8.77
CA SER A 119 0.31 20.21 9.26
C SER A 119 -0.21 21.63 9.40
N ASP A 120 0.56 22.52 10.03
CA ASP A 120 0.16 23.92 10.22
C ASP A 120 0.05 24.66 8.88
N ALA A 121 0.97 24.42 7.96
CA ALA A 121 0.90 24.94 6.60
C ALA A 121 -0.33 24.42 5.84
N ALA A 122 -0.66 23.14 5.98
CA ALA A 122 -1.85 22.55 5.37
C ALA A 122 -3.14 23.14 5.94
N ALA A 123 -3.21 23.37 7.25
CA ALA A 123 -4.37 23.97 7.92
C ALA A 123 -4.63 25.42 7.48
N GLY A 124 -3.59 26.16 7.08
CA GLY A 124 -3.68 27.53 6.59
C GLY A 124 -4.10 27.68 5.13
N ARG A 125 -4.33 26.58 4.39
CA ARG A 125 -4.78 26.63 3.00
C ARG A 125 -6.28 26.92 2.92
N ASP A 126 -6.68 27.63 1.88
CA ASP A 126 -8.09 27.89 1.61
C ASP A 126 -8.81 26.59 1.23
N PRO A 127 -9.98 26.30 1.84
CA PRO A 127 -10.76 25.14 1.47
C PRO A 127 -11.39 25.34 0.08
N LEU A 128 -11.39 24.27 -0.70
CA LEU A 128 -12.14 24.21 -1.96
C LEU A 128 -13.61 23.91 -1.66
N THR A 129 -14.51 24.51 -2.42
CA THR A 129 -15.91 24.08 -2.46
C THR A 129 -16.07 23.06 -3.56
N VAL A 130 -16.42 21.84 -3.20
CA VAL A 130 -16.59 20.71 -4.12
C VAL A 130 -18.05 20.31 -4.12
N ARG A 131 -18.70 20.33 -5.28
CA ARG A 131 -20.10 19.90 -5.41
C ARG A 131 -20.17 18.42 -5.74
N ASP A 132 -21.30 17.81 -5.38
CA ASP A 132 -21.59 16.40 -5.58
C ASP A 132 -21.59 15.98 -7.07
N ASP A 133 -21.88 16.90 -7.98
CA ASP A 133 -21.93 16.67 -9.43
C ASP A 133 -20.57 16.85 -10.13
N GLN A 134 -19.50 17.11 -9.38
CA GLN A 134 -18.17 17.37 -9.90
C GLN A 134 -17.24 16.16 -9.76
N PHE A 135 -16.03 16.32 -10.29
CA PHE A 135 -14.94 15.36 -10.18
C PHE A 135 -13.74 16.00 -9.51
N SER A 136 -13.14 15.31 -8.54
CA SER A 136 -11.77 15.63 -8.14
C SER A 136 -10.82 15.17 -9.24
N TYR A 137 -9.93 16.05 -9.67
CA TYR A 137 -8.96 15.83 -10.73
C TYR A 137 -7.54 15.85 -10.18
N VAL A 138 -6.77 14.83 -10.50
CA VAL A 138 -5.33 14.76 -10.22
C VAL A 138 -4.59 14.52 -11.53
N MET A 139 -3.52 15.27 -11.75
CA MET A 139 -2.55 15.05 -12.82
C MET A 139 -1.18 14.81 -12.20
N ALA A 140 -0.53 13.73 -12.62
CA ALA A 140 0.77 13.31 -12.12
C ALA A 140 1.62 12.70 -13.23
N LYS A 141 2.92 12.58 -12.96
CA LYS A 141 3.81 11.65 -13.67
C LYS A 141 4.05 10.45 -12.77
N VAL A 142 3.94 9.23 -13.30
CA VAL A 142 4.07 8.02 -12.50
C VAL A 142 5.05 7.03 -13.16
N ARG A 143 5.68 6.22 -12.33
CA ARG A 143 6.60 5.16 -12.73
C ARG A 143 6.44 3.98 -11.79
N GLU A 144 6.02 2.86 -12.35
CA GLU A 144 5.67 1.65 -11.60
C GLU A 144 6.44 0.45 -12.15
N ALA A 145 6.71 -0.52 -11.28
CA ALA A 145 7.22 -1.82 -11.68
C ALA A 145 6.07 -2.75 -12.03
N ASP A 146 6.15 -3.45 -13.15
CA ASP A 146 5.34 -4.65 -13.38
C ASP A 146 6.02 -5.83 -12.68
N LEU A 147 5.22 -6.63 -11.97
CA LEU A 147 5.66 -7.84 -11.27
C LEU A 147 5.06 -9.12 -11.81
N SER A 148 4.29 -9.05 -12.90
CA SER A 148 3.65 -10.21 -13.55
C SER A 148 4.63 -11.34 -13.90
N SER A 149 5.91 -10.99 -14.13
CA SER A 149 6.99 -11.92 -14.41
C SER A 149 7.63 -12.57 -13.16
N GLY A 150 7.23 -12.17 -11.96
CA GLY A 150 7.90 -12.51 -10.69
C GLY A 150 9.16 -11.67 -10.41
N LYS A 151 9.51 -10.73 -11.29
CA LYS A 151 10.58 -9.73 -11.14
C LYS A 151 10.03 -8.34 -11.36
N ALA A 152 10.59 -7.35 -10.67
CA ALA A 152 10.29 -5.93 -10.87
C ALA A 152 10.85 -5.44 -12.19
N VAL A 153 9.95 -5.19 -13.14
CA VAL A 153 10.26 -4.59 -14.44
C VAL A 153 9.71 -3.17 -14.43
N VAL A 154 10.59 -2.19 -14.18
CA VAL A 154 10.20 -0.78 -14.09
C VAL A 154 9.93 -0.21 -15.49
N GLY A 155 8.70 0.23 -15.72
CA GLY A 155 8.30 0.90 -16.95
C GLY A 155 8.86 2.32 -17.09
N PRO A 156 8.71 2.96 -18.27
CA PRO A 156 9.04 4.36 -18.43
C PRO A 156 8.14 5.25 -17.57
N LEU A 157 8.62 6.48 -17.31
CA LEU A 157 7.80 7.50 -16.68
C LEU A 157 6.70 7.92 -17.67
N HIS A 158 5.45 7.98 -17.24
CA HIS A 158 4.32 8.33 -18.11
C HIS A 158 3.34 9.27 -17.41
N ASP A 159 2.47 9.90 -18.21
CA ASP A 159 1.39 10.75 -17.71
C ASP A 159 0.29 9.92 -17.08
N TYR A 160 -0.23 10.44 -15.97
CA TYR A 160 -1.35 9.88 -15.24
C TYR A 160 -2.34 10.99 -14.90
N GLU A 161 -3.60 10.80 -15.25
CA GLU A 161 -4.70 11.66 -14.87
C GLU A 161 -5.83 10.82 -14.26
N LEU A 162 -6.41 11.32 -13.17
CA LEU A 162 -7.54 10.70 -12.48
C LEU A 162 -8.65 11.72 -12.30
N TRP A 163 -9.85 11.38 -12.77
CA TRP A 163 -11.09 12.07 -12.44
C TRP A 163 -11.91 11.15 -11.55
N LEU A 164 -12.17 11.54 -10.31
CA LEU A 164 -12.98 10.76 -9.37
C LEU A 164 -14.28 11.48 -9.05
N SER A 165 -15.41 10.80 -9.27
CA SER A 165 -16.76 11.29 -8.99
C SER A 165 -16.90 11.67 -7.51
N GLN A 166 -17.57 12.79 -7.27
CA GLN A 166 -17.87 13.31 -5.94
C GLN A 166 -19.31 13.01 -5.52
N GLU A 167 -20.03 12.20 -6.28
CA GLU A 167 -21.40 11.80 -5.95
C GLU A 167 -21.44 11.10 -4.59
N PRO A 168 -22.36 11.51 -3.68
CA PRO A 168 -22.38 11.05 -2.30
C PRO A 168 -22.81 9.59 -2.18
N GLY A 169 -23.72 9.14 -3.05
CA GLY A 169 -24.24 7.77 -3.08
C GLY A 169 -23.29 6.82 -3.80
N PRO A 170 -23.48 5.50 -3.66
CA PRO A 170 -22.73 4.50 -4.40
C PRO A 170 -22.79 4.71 -5.92
N VAL A 171 -21.67 4.52 -6.61
CA VAL A 171 -21.60 4.62 -8.08
C VAL A 171 -20.97 3.39 -8.71
N ARG A 172 -21.47 2.99 -9.88
CA ARG A 172 -20.89 1.89 -10.67
C ARG A 172 -19.66 2.32 -11.46
N THR A 173 -19.61 3.58 -11.88
CA THR A 173 -18.45 4.19 -12.52
C THR A 173 -17.95 5.30 -11.61
N GLN A 174 -16.84 5.02 -10.93
CA GLN A 174 -16.21 5.91 -9.97
C GLN A 174 -15.55 7.11 -10.66
N GLY A 175 -15.22 6.99 -11.94
CA GLY A 175 -14.70 8.09 -12.73
C GLY A 175 -13.90 7.63 -13.95
N LEU A 176 -12.87 8.40 -14.32
CA LEU A 176 -12.00 8.12 -15.46
C LEU A 176 -10.54 8.13 -15.03
N ILE A 177 -9.75 7.27 -15.67
CA ILE A 177 -8.30 7.30 -15.61
C ILE A 177 -7.79 7.54 -17.02
N ARG A 178 -6.80 8.42 -17.17
CA ARG A 178 -6.00 8.50 -18.39
C ARG A 178 -4.55 8.18 -18.06
N SER A 179 -4.00 7.17 -18.70
CA SER A 179 -2.63 6.71 -18.46
C SER A 179 -1.99 6.36 -19.80
N ASP A 180 -0.79 6.93 -20.05
CA ASP A 180 -0.05 6.67 -21.31
C ASP A 180 -0.90 6.92 -22.58
N GLY A 181 -1.68 8.00 -22.57
CA GLY A 181 -2.57 8.40 -23.67
C GLY A 181 -3.89 7.62 -23.77
N GLU A 182 -4.05 6.52 -23.03
CA GLU A 182 -5.29 5.74 -23.01
C GLU A 182 -6.22 6.17 -21.89
N THR A 183 -7.50 6.36 -22.21
CA THR A 183 -8.53 6.72 -21.22
C THR A 183 -9.43 5.52 -20.96
N THR A 184 -9.55 5.12 -19.70
CA THR A 184 -10.39 4.00 -19.28
C THR A 184 -11.33 4.39 -18.13
N PRO A 185 -12.53 3.80 -18.06
CA PRO A 185 -13.41 4.00 -16.93
C PRO A 185 -12.83 3.34 -15.68
N LEU A 186 -12.93 4.04 -14.55
CA LEU A 186 -12.70 3.44 -13.24
C LEU A 186 -14.05 2.92 -12.73
N ASN A 187 -14.26 1.61 -12.84
CA ASN A 187 -15.52 0.97 -12.45
C ASN A 187 -15.47 0.44 -11.01
N ALA A 188 -16.65 0.15 -10.46
CA ALA A 188 -16.79 -0.62 -9.24
C ALA A 188 -16.15 -2.02 -9.40
N GLU A 189 -15.78 -2.66 -8.29
CA GLU A 189 -15.21 -4.01 -8.34
C GLU A 189 -16.16 -4.99 -9.04
N PHE A 190 -15.59 -5.99 -9.71
CA PHE A 190 -16.38 -6.95 -10.46
C PHE A 190 -17.34 -7.72 -9.53
N GLY A 191 -18.63 -7.66 -9.83
CA GLY A 191 -19.69 -8.26 -9.02
C GLY A 191 -20.37 -7.29 -8.05
N ASP A 192 -19.89 -6.06 -7.90
CA ASP A 192 -20.57 -5.01 -7.15
C ASP A 192 -21.70 -4.39 -8.00
N THR A 193 -22.92 -4.90 -7.82
CA THR A 193 -24.10 -4.40 -8.55
C THR A 193 -24.67 -3.12 -7.96
N ASP A 194 -24.38 -2.81 -6.70
CA ASP A 194 -24.93 -1.67 -5.97
C ASP A 194 -24.05 -0.43 -6.13
N GLY A 195 -22.79 -0.63 -6.51
CA GLY A 195 -21.81 0.41 -6.78
C GLY A 195 -20.94 0.70 -5.55
N THR A 196 -19.81 1.36 -5.80
CA THR A 196 -18.83 1.65 -4.76
C THR A 196 -19.26 2.88 -3.95
N PRO A 197 -19.48 2.78 -2.63
CA PRO A 197 -19.82 3.92 -1.78
C PRO A 197 -18.62 4.87 -1.60
N ALA A 198 -18.84 6.04 -0.99
CA ALA A 198 -17.73 6.89 -0.58
C ALA A 198 -16.92 6.19 0.54
N GLY A 199 -15.59 6.24 0.48
CA GLY A 199 -14.72 5.49 1.38
C GLY A 199 -13.26 5.49 0.94
N PHE A 200 -12.42 4.62 1.51
CA PHE A 200 -11.01 4.49 1.11
C PHE A 200 -10.82 4.17 -0.38
N GLY A 201 -11.70 3.35 -0.96
CA GLY A 201 -11.68 3.02 -2.40
C GLY A 201 -12.19 4.16 -3.29
N ARG A 202 -13.07 5.02 -2.77
CA ARG A 202 -13.61 6.19 -3.48
C ARG A 202 -13.70 7.40 -2.53
N PRO A 203 -12.56 8.05 -2.22
CA PRO A 203 -12.50 9.08 -1.20
C PRO A 203 -13.03 10.41 -1.76
N THR A 204 -14.34 10.63 -1.62
CA THR A 204 -14.96 11.92 -1.97
C THR A 204 -14.53 13.00 -0.98
N TYR A 205 -14.55 14.26 -1.42
CA TYR A 205 -14.18 15.41 -0.59
C TYR A 205 -15.04 15.51 0.67
N GLN A 206 -16.34 15.23 0.56
CA GLN A 206 -17.26 15.21 1.69
C GLN A 206 -16.92 14.07 2.67
N TRP A 207 -16.60 12.87 2.17
CA TRP A 207 -16.17 11.78 3.03
C TRP A 207 -14.85 12.09 3.74
N LEU A 208 -13.87 12.67 3.03
CA LEU A 208 -12.61 13.14 3.63
C LEU A 208 -12.85 14.19 4.71
N ALA A 209 -13.79 15.11 4.50
CA ALA A 209 -14.18 16.12 5.48
C ALA A 209 -14.91 15.54 6.71
N SER A 210 -15.48 14.33 6.57
CA SER A 210 -16.17 13.64 7.66
C SER A 210 -15.23 12.87 8.59
N LEU A 211 -13.97 12.64 8.17
CA LEU A 211 -12.99 11.94 8.99
C LEU A 211 -12.68 12.69 10.30
N PRO A 212 -12.34 11.97 11.39
CA PRO A 212 -11.90 12.61 12.62
C PRO A 212 -10.72 13.56 12.36
N THR A 213 -10.73 14.73 12.98
CA THR A 213 -9.63 15.72 12.87
C THR A 213 -8.74 15.76 14.10
N ASP A 214 -9.14 15.07 15.18
CA ASP A 214 -8.23 14.74 16.28
C ASP A 214 -7.21 13.68 15.80
N PRO A 215 -5.90 13.91 15.95
CA PRO A 215 -4.89 12.99 15.40
C PRO A 215 -4.93 11.59 15.98
N ASP A 216 -5.28 11.41 17.27
CA ASP A 216 -5.35 10.08 17.88
C ASP A 216 -6.60 9.34 17.38
N ALA A 217 -7.76 10.00 17.40
CA ALA A 217 -9.01 9.40 16.90
C ALA A 217 -8.94 9.08 15.40
N LEU A 218 -8.28 9.91 14.60
CA LEU A 218 -8.06 9.66 13.19
C LEU A 218 -7.14 8.46 12.98
N LEU A 219 -6.05 8.39 13.74
CA LEU A 219 -5.12 7.29 13.66
C LEU A 219 -5.77 5.96 14.05
N ASP A 220 -6.55 5.94 15.14
CA ASP A 220 -7.35 4.78 15.55
C ASP A 220 -8.35 4.36 14.46
N HIS A 221 -9.02 5.33 13.82
CA HIS A 221 -9.91 5.08 12.70
C HIS A 221 -9.17 4.41 11.53
N LEU A 222 -8.00 4.91 11.16
CA LEU A 222 -7.17 4.35 10.10
C LEU A 222 -6.69 2.93 10.45
N TYR A 223 -6.19 2.72 11.67
CA TYR A 223 -5.79 1.39 12.16
C TYR A 223 -6.94 0.39 12.20
N ALA A 224 -8.18 0.85 12.38
CA ALA A 224 -9.35 -0.03 12.37
C ALA A 224 -9.91 -0.30 10.98
N LYS A 225 -9.78 0.66 10.04
CA LYS A 225 -10.57 0.65 8.79
C LYS A 225 -9.77 0.70 7.50
N ALA A 226 -8.52 1.17 7.52
CA ALA A 226 -7.70 1.21 6.32
C ALA A 226 -7.50 -0.21 5.77
N PRO A 227 -7.65 -0.41 4.45
CA PRO A 227 -7.33 -1.68 3.79
C PRO A 227 -5.93 -2.16 4.19
N GLN A 228 -5.79 -3.48 4.30
CA GLN A 228 -4.50 -4.11 4.58
C GLN A 228 -4.40 -5.37 3.75
N ALA A 229 -3.28 -5.53 3.05
CA ALA A 229 -2.91 -6.79 2.46
C ALA A 229 -2.24 -7.71 3.50
N GLU A 230 -2.43 -9.02 3.33
CA GLU A 230 -1.80 -10.03 4.19
C GLU A 230 -0.27 -9.88 4.19
N GLY A 231 0.36 -9.98 5.36
CA GLY A 231 1.82 -9.93 5.49
C GLY A 231 2.43 -8.51 5.56
N ARG A 232 1.67 -7.44 5.31
CA ARG A 232 2.12 -6.06 5.51
C ARG A 232 2.09 -5.67 6.99
N GLU A 233 3.11 -4.96 7.46
CA GLU A 233 3.08 -4.32 8.78
C GLU A 233 1.89 -3.34 8.84
N ARG A 234 1.07 -3.42 9.90
CA ARG A 234 -0.13 -2.57 9.99
C ARG A 234 0.21 -1.09 9.91
N ASP A 235 1.27 -0.68 10.59
CA ASP A 235 1.80 0.68 10.55
C ASP A 235 2.23 1.11 9.14
N GLN A 236 2.78 0.19 8.32
CA GLN A 236 3.10 0.48 6.92
C GLN A 236 1.83 0.73 6.12
N ALA A 237 0.82 -0.15 6.26
CA ALA A 237 -0.44 -0.02 5.55
C ALA A 237 -1.14 1.30 5.88
N VAL A 238 -1.14 1.69 7.15
CA VAL A 238 -1.70 2.98 7.59
C VAL A 238 -0.88 4.15 7.04
N PHE A 239 0.45 4.07 7.05
CA PHE A 239 1.30 5.09 6.44
C PHE A 239 0.98 5.23 4.95
N GLU A 240 1.08 4.17 4.14
CA GLU A 240 0.76 4.21 2.71
C GLU A 240 -0.66 4.74 2.43
N GLN A 241 -1.66 4.32 3.22
CA GLN A 241 -3.03 4.81 3.08
C GLN A 241 -3.13 6.32 3.30
N ILE A 242 -2.40 6.90 4.26
CA ILE A 242 -2.36 8.35 4.45
C ILE A 242 -1.79 9.04 3.20
N GLY A 243 -0.71 8.50 2.64
CA GLY A 243 -0.12 9.01 1.38
C GLY A 243 -1.15 9.01 0.24
N ASP A 244 -1.81 7.88 0.01
CA ASP A 244 -2.81 7.71 -1.05
C ASP A 244 -4.03 8.64 -0.93
N LEU A 245 -4.37 9.06 0.29
CA LEU A 245 -5.38 10.07 0.52
C LEU A 245 -4.85 11.48 0.20
N LEU A 246 -3.61 11.78 0.60
CA LEU A 246 -2.96 13.09 0.39
C LEU A 246 -2.64 13.40 -1.07
N ASP A 247 -2.55 12.39 -1.94
CA ASP A 247 -2.41 12.53 -3.40
C ASP A 247 -3.64 13.17 -4.07
N ARG A 248 -4.73 13.39 -3.32
CA ARG A 248 -6.04 13.84 -3.82
C ARG A 248 -6.36 15.27 -3.42
N VAL A 249 -7.51 15.77 -3.89
CA VAL A 249 -8.06 17.03 -3.40
C VAL A 249 -8.50 16.84 -1.95
N MET A 250 -7.79 17.50 -1.02
CA MET A 250 -7.94 17.25 0.42
C MET A 250 -8.51 18.48 1.16
N PRO A 251 -9.51 18.32 2.04
CA PRO A 251 -9.89 19.36 2.98
C PRO A 251 -8.69 19.79 3.85
N PRO A 252 -8.38 21.09 3.98
CA PRO A 252 -7.21 21.58 4.71
C PRO A 252 -7.06 21.04 6.14
N ARG A 253 -8.17 20.97 6.88
CA ARG A 253 -8.19 20.45 8.26
C ARG A 253 -7.92 18.95 8.32
N THR A 254 -8.46 18.18 7.38
CA THR A 254 -8.21 16.73 7.28
C THR A 254 -6.76 16.48 6.89
N ALA A 255 -6.19 17.22 5.93
CA ALA A 255 -4.77 17.14 5.59
C ALA A 255 -3.89 17.37 6.83
N ALA A 256 -4.16 18.43 7.57
CA ALA A 256 -3.43 18.77 8.79
C ALA A 256 -3.50 17.63 9.84
N ALA A 257 -4.68 17.05 10.04
CA ALA A 257 -4.87 15.92 10.94
C ALA A 257 -4.11 14.67 10.47
N LEU A 258 -4.14 14.35 9.18
CA LEU A 258 -3.41 13.23 8.58
C LEU A 258 -1.89 13.34 8.80
N TYR A 259 -1.30 14.53 8.64
CA TYR A 259 0.13 14.74 8.92
C TYR A 259 0.47 14.55 10.41
N ARG A 260 -0.37 15.02 11.32
CA ARG A 260 -0.19 14.82 12.77
C ARG A 260 -0.39 13.36 13.17
N ALA A 261 -1.33 12.66 12.55
CA ALA A 261 -1.53 11.22 12.73
C ALA A 261 -0.31 10.43 12.22
N ALA A 262 0.21 10.78 11.04
CA ALA A 262 1.41 10.15 10.48
C ALA A 262 2.64 10.29 11.41
N ALA A 263 2.79 11.41 12.12
CA ALA A 263 3.88 11.63 13.06
C ALA A 263 3.86 10.66 14.26
N LYS A 264 2.70 10.06 14.55
CA LYS A 264 2.50 9.11 15.65
C LYS A 264 2.69 7.66 15.21
N ILE A 265 2.81 7.39 13.92
CA ILE A 265 3.02 6.03 13.39
C ILE A 265 4.44 5.57 13.75
N PRO A 266 4.60 4.39 14.40
CA PRO A 266 5.91 3.84 14.68
C PRO A 266 6.76 3.63 13.42
N GLY A 267 8.03 4.03 13.48
CA GLY A 267 9.00 3.84 12.40
C GLY A 267 8.98 4.93 11.32
N VAL A 268 8.17 5.97 11.47
CA VAL A 268 8.24 7.16 10.61
C VAL A 268 9.51 7.96 10.92
N THR A 269 10.26 8.31 9.87
CA THR A 269 11.57 8.95 9.93
C THR A 269 11.69 10.06 8.87
N ALA A 270 12.64 10.97 9.02
CA ALA A 270 12.96 11.94 7.98
C ALA A 270 13.78 11.30 6.85
N ALA A 271 13.52 11.70 5.61
CA ALA A 271 14.22 11.25 4.41
C ALA A 271 14.74 12.46 3.60
N PRO A 272 15.87 13.07 4.00
CA PRO A 272 16.35 14.33 3.39
C PRO A 272 16.81 14.19 1.93
N ALA A 273 16.97 12.96 1.44
CA ALA A 273 17.33 12.64 0.07
C ALA A 273 16.12 12.24 -0.80
N ALA A 274 14.89 12.31 -0.26
CA ALA A 274 13.71 11.88 -0.99
C ALA A 274 13.45 12.77 -2.23
N GLU A 275 13.10 12.08 -3.31
CA GLU A 275 12.81 12.62 -4.64
C GLU A 275 11.51 12.01 -5.16
N ASP A 276 10.73 12.81 -5.86
CA ASP A 276 9.52 12.32 -6.54
C ASP A 276 9.88 11.68 -7.90
N ALA A 277 8.88 11.21 -8.64
CA ALA A 277 9.11 10.56 -9.94
C ALA A 277 9.80 11.45 -11.00
N LEU A 278 9.82 12.77 -10.80
CA LEU A 278 10.49 13.75 -11.66
C LEU A 278 11.88 14.15 -11.14
N GLY A 279 12.36 13.57 -10.04
CA GLY A 279 13.62 13.94 -9.41
C GLY A 279 13.57 15.26 -8.63
N ARG A 280 12.37 15.79 -8.35
CA ARG A 280 12.24 17.02 -7.54
C ARG A 280 12.56 16.69 -6.10
N ARG A 281 13.65 17.27 -5.59
CA ARG A 281 14.07 17.12 -4.19
C ARG A 281 13.21 17.95 -3.25
N GLY A 282 12.74 17.32 -2.19
CA GLY A 282 11.87 17.93 -1.19
C GLY A 282 12.33 17.75 0.24
N LEU A 283 11.42 18.04 1.17
CA LEU A 283 11.46 17.53 2.54
C LEU A 283 10.84 16.13 2.50
N GLY A 284 11.58 15.12 2.90
CA GLY A 284 11.11 13.74 2.85
C GLY A 284 10.66 13.19 4.20
N ILE A 285 9.60 12.40 4.17
CA ILE A 285 9.12 11.59 5.30
C ILE A 285 9.08 10.15 4.83
N ALA A 286 9.61 9.21 5.60
CA ALA A 286 9.69 7.83 5.19
C ALA A 286 9.26 6.86 6.28
N ARG A 287 8.71 5.72 5.87
CA ARG A 287 8.53 4.55 6.71
C ARG A 287 9.08 3.32 6.00
N THR A 288 9.84 2.51 6.73
CA THR A 288 10.37 1.23 6.24
C THR A 288 9.56 0.08 6.82
N ASP A 289 8.97 -0.74 5.95
CA ASP A 289 8.48 -2.06 6.31
C ASP A 289 9.66 -3.03 6.29
N ARG A 290 10.11 -3.43 7.48
CA ARG A 290 11.28 -4.31 7.63
C ARG A 290 10.93 -5.74 7.24
N THR A 291 9.68 -6.13 7.46
CA THR A 291 9.14 -7.45 7.13
C THR A 291 9.22 -7.68 5.63
N ASN A 292 8.66 -6.77 4.83
CA ASN A 292 8.65 -6.89 3.36
C ASN A 292 9.88 -6.28 2.68
N GLY A 293 10.70 -5.54 3.42
CA GLY A 293 11.94 -4.98 2.89
C GLY A 293 11.70 -3.85 1.89
N VAL A 294 10.70 -3.01 2.16
CA VAL A 294 10.38 -1.82 1.36
C VAL A 294 10.48 -0.56 2.21
N VAL A 295 10.83 0.55 1.57
CA VAL A 295 10.69 1.90 2.14
C VAL A 295 9.79 2.72 1.24
N THR A 296 8.83 3.40 1.85
CA THR A 296 7.98 4.39 1.19
C THR A 296 8.38 5.76 1.69
N GLU A 297 8.61 6.68 0.77
CA GLU A 297 9.00 8.06 1.03
C GLU A 297 7.96 9.00 0.43
N TRP A 298 7.53 9.99 1.20
CA TRP A 298 6.75 11.14 0.74
C TRP A 298 7.65 12.33 0.53
N VAL A 299 7.33 13.15 -0.47
CA VAL A 299 8.15 14.30 -0.84
C VAL A 299 7.30 15.56 -0.78
N PHE A 300 7.77 16.55 -0.02
CA PHE A 300 7.11 17.85 0.11
C PHE A 300 7.99 18.97 -0.45
N LYS A 301 7.38 19.92 -1.14
CA LYS A 301 8.07 21.11 -1.60
C LYS A 301 8.54 21.94 -0.42
N LYS A 302 9.78 22.41 -0.48
CA LYS A 302 10.34 23.31 0.54
C LYS A 302 9.61 24.66 0.49
N GLY A 303 9.23 25.18 1.65
CA GLY A 303 8.60 26.49 1.80
C GLY A 303 7.09 26.43 2.00
N ASP A 304 6.34 25.94 1.00
CA ASP A 304 4.87 25.87 1.04
C ASP A 304 4.32 24.47 1.42
N PHE A 305 5.23 23.51 1.61
CA PHE A 305 4.93 22.13 2.02
C PHE A 305 3.87 21.46 1.13
N VAL A 306 3.82 21.82 -0.15
CA VAL A 306 2.96 21.14 -1.12
C VAL A 306 3.46 19.72 -1.30
N PHE A 307 2.55 18.74 -1.20
CA PHE A 307 2.87 17.35 -1.47
C PHE A 307 3.24 17.20 -2.95
N LEU A 308 4.43 16.70 -3.22
CA LEU A 308 4.98 16.53 -4.57
C LEU A 308 4.79 15.13 -5.11
N GLY A 309 4.60 14.13 -4.25
CA GLY A 309 4.52 12.73 -4.66
C GLY A 309 5.15 11.80 -3.62
N HIS A 310 5.27 10.55 -4.01
CA HIS A 310 5.88 9.50 -3.22
C HIS A 310 6.79 8.59 -4.05
N SER A 311 7.57 7.77 -3.37
CA SER A 311 8.28 6.65 -3.98
C SER A 311 8.32 5.46 -3.03
N THR A 312 8.27 4.26 -3.58
CA THR A 312 8.46 3.01 -2.86
C THR A 312 9.55 2.20 -3.53
N ARG A 313 10.52 1.73 -2.74
CA ARG A 313 11.66 0.95 -3.24
C ARG A 313 12.05 -0.17 -2.29
N LEU A 314 12.73 -1.18 -2.82
CA LEU A 314 13.32 -2.24 -2.01
C LEU A 314 14.50 -1.71 -1.18
N VAL A 315 14.59 -2.09 0.09
CA VAL A 315 15.75 -1.79 0.97
C VAL A 315 16.72 -2.96 1.11
N ARG A 316 16.33 -4.15 0.64
CA ARG A 316 17.13 -5.37 0.64
C ARG A 316 16.83 -6.18 -0.62
N ASP A 317 17.67 -7.15 -0.90
CA ASP A 317 17.40 -8.10 -1.98
C ASP A 317 16.15 -8.93 -1.65
N THR A 318 15.29 -9.09 -2.65
CA THR A 318 14.05 -9.88 -2.59
C THR A 318 13.90 -10.70 -3.87
N PRO A 319 12.92 -11.62 -3.94
CA PRO A 319 12.58 -12.27 -5.19
C PRO A 319 12.31 -11.29 -6.33
N TYR A 320 11.79 -10.08 -6.06
CA TYR A 320 11.45 -9.11 -7.10
C TYR A 320 12.64 -8.33 -7.64
N GLY A 321 13.69 -8.10 -6.85
CA GLY A 321 14.79 -7.24 -7.27
C GLY A 321 15.89 -7.10 -6.23
N ARG A 322 16.87 -6.25 -6.55
CA ARG A 322 17.97 -5.90 -5.63
C ARG A 322 17.54 -4.75 -4.71
N ALA A 323 18.26 -4.57 -3.61
CA ALA A 323 18.16 -3.34 -2.83
C ALA A 323 18.28 -2.10 -3.74
N GLY A 324 17.39 -1.13 -3.55
CA GLY A 324 17.28 0.08 -4.37
C GLY A 324 16.39 -0.04 -5.61
N THR A 325 15.88 -1.23 -5.96
CA THR A 325 14.92 -1.37 -7.05
C THR A 325 13.64 -0.58 -6.74
N LEU A 326 13.29 0.32 -7.66
CA LEU A 326 12.04 1.09 -7.61
C LEU A 326 10.85 0.16 -7.86
N LEU A 327 9.80 0.32 -7.06
CA LEU A 327 8.55 -0.41 -7.21
C LEU A 327 7.42 0.51 -7.68
N ASP A 328 7.39 1.72 -7.14
CA ASP A 328 6.34 2.71 -7.42
C ASP A 328 6.88 4.12 -7.17
N SER A 329 6.45 5.10 -7.95
CA SER A 329 6.71 6.51 -7.69
C SER A 329 5.75 7.41 -8.45
N SER A 330 5.33 8.48 -7.79
CA SER A 330 4.51 9.53 -8.38
C SER A 330 5.18 10.90 -8.25
N ALA A 331 4.81 11.81 -9.14
CA ALA A 331 5.08 13.23 -9.05
C ALA A 331 3.79 13.99 -9.39
N VAL A 332 3.09 14.47 -8.36
CA VAL A 332 1.86 15.25 -8.49
C VAL A 332 2.19 16.61 -9.13
N LEU A 333 1.49 16.91 -10.22
CA LEU A 333 1.61 18.16 -10.97
C LEU A 333 0.45 19.10 -10.66
N LYS A 334 -0.76 18.54 -10.50
CA LYS A 334 -1.98 19.31 -10.28
C LYS A 334 -3.00 18.48 -9.51
N SER A 335 -3.72 19.12 -8.61
CA SER A 335 -4.87 18.56 -7.89
C SER A 335 -5.92 19.67 -7.75
N THR A 336 -7.11 19.47 -8.31
CA THR A 336 -8.19 20.46 -8.33
C THR A 336 -9.54 19.80 -8.62
N VAL A 337 -10.60 20.58 -8.82
CA VAL A 337 -11.96 20.11 -9.14
C VAL A 337 -12.33 20.52 -10.56
N VAL A 338 -13.03 19.64 -11.27
CA VAL A 338 -13.56 19.89 -12.61
C VAL A 338 -15.02 19.48 -12.73
N ASP A 339 -15.76 20.10 -13.64
CA ASP A 339 -17.20 19.87 -13.79
C ASP A 339 -17.55 18.58 -14.55
N ARG A 340 -16.61 18.01 -15.32
CA ARG A 340 -16.84 16.80 -16.11
C ARG A 340 -15.61 15.91 -16.13
N ALA A 341 -15.81 14.60 -16.04
CA ALA A 341 -14.74 13.62 -16.23
C ALA A 341 -14.11 13.77 -17.62
N GLY A 342 -12.78 13.67 -17.69
CA GLY A 342 -12.01 13.85 -18.93
C GLY A 342 -11.83 15.32 -19.35
N GLY A 343 -12.44 16.27 -18.64
CA GLY A 343 -12.23 17.70 -18.82
C GLY A 343 -10.95 18.19 -18.13
N LEU A 344 -10.35 19.23 -18.68
CA LEU A 344 -9.23 19.92 -18.05
C LEU A 344 -9.71 21.03 -17.10
N PRO A 345 -8.91 21.42 -16.10
CA PRO A 345 -9.21 22.56 -15.25
C PRO A 345 -9.35 23.86 -16.04
N GLN A 346 -10.23 24.77 -15.57
CA GLN A 346 -10.42 26.07 -16.22
C GLN A 346 -9.09 26.85 -16.30
N GLY A 347 -8.75 27.35 -17.50
CA GLY A 347 -7.51 28.08 -17.78
C GLY A 347 -6.45 27.31 -18.58
N GLU A 348 -6.64 26.02 -18.83
CA GLU A 348 -5.81 25.20 -19.73
C GLU A 348 -6.59 24.92 -21.03
N ASN A 349 -6.81 25.96 -21.83
CA ASN A 349 -7.06 25.77 -23.26
C ASN A 349 -5.69 25.80 -23.94
N GLY A 350 -5.24 24.63 -24.43
CA GLY A 350 -4.07 24.53 -25.29
C GLY A 350 -4.28 25.22 -26.64
#